data_AF-A0A954SIJ0-F1
#
_entry.id   AF-A0A954SIJ0-F1
#
_cell.length_a   1.000
_cell.length_b   1.000
_cell.length_c   1.000
_cell.angle_alpha   90.00
_cell.angle_beta   90.00
_cell.angle_gamma   90.00
#
_symmetry.space_group_name_H-M   'P 1'
#
loop_
_entity.id
_entity.type
_entity.pdbx_description
1 polymer ?
#
loop_
_entity_poly.entity_id
_entity_poly.type
_entity_poly.pdbx_seq_one_letter_code
_entity_poly.pdbx_strand_id
1 'polypeptide(L)'
;MRWSLLILCGVVWLCSIAAAQSNDPHADDPIAVVLEPIQFPPRTATFYPITCKVTNRIKGMWEGSLRLRQLEELPTDFELIIPDLVVGSDPLEFTITLPPLLPNQLNQQTELQAHSIDKNGHVDELPKLQLISFTSNVRTMTFGICVPVGASDVPGDVSPLISPLQLFPAGSFKTNDTRTIRVSVPTVVSTELSDQPLDYIRFDGLMLTKMSIEQVRPKQRAAIEGWVRAGGTLAVCLPSQLDREHVEFLNRLMQENGTKLENDPEKGLISDREIDEPLISSCGLGQTALIPEKYLQERADDKEELTRLARELWRTLPDFEARIKRYTTDYSLLSAQLQQQQMLRSGQRFPGSISVQEVDTAPQYTALIFDLLKPKNMGVIPIELLILSLVAYIVLIGPGDYFVLGWFKARRFTWILFPLVTICFSWGMLQLTNYVMGTNNRISRIRIVDLDREGKVLRENDLSLLMFSTPKR
;
A
#
# COMPACT_ATOMS: atom_id res chain seq x y z
N MET A 1 -64.02 -9.35 -1.73
CA MET A 1 -63.18 -9.69 -2.91
C MET A 1 -61.95 -8.80 -3.13
N ARG A 2 -61.86 -7.57 -2.61
CA ARG A 2 -60.67 -6.70 -2.83
C ARG A 2 -59.43 -7.06 -1.98
N TRP A 3 -59.60 -7.73 -0.85
CA TRP A 3 -58.49 -8.10 0.04
C TRP A 3 -57.71 -9.35 -0.44
N SER A 4 -58.36 -10.25 -1.18
CA SER A 4 -57.74 -11.48 -1.69
C SER A 4 -56.67 -11.21 -2.76
N LEU A 5 -56.85 -10.15 -3.56
CA LEU A 5 -55.92 -9.77 -4.63
C LEU A 5 -54.65 -9.10 -4.09
N LEU A 6 -54.74 -8.36 -2.98
CA LEU A 6 -53.58 -7.72 -2.35
C LEU A 6 -52.66 -8.75 -1.67
N ILE A 7 -53.22 -9.78 -1.06
CA ILE A 7 -52.44 -10.87 -0.45
C ILE A 7 -51.73 -11.69 -1.54
N LEU A 8 -52.42 -11.96 -2.66
CA LEU A 8 -51.81 -12.70 -3.78
C LEU A 8 -50.66 -11.92 -4.43
N CYS A 9 -50.82 -10.61 -4.65
CA CYS A 9 -49.74 -9.76 -5.17
C CYS A 9 -48.56 -9.66 -4.18
N GLY A 10 -48.82 -9.60 -2.87
CA GLY A 10 -47.76 -9.58 -1.85
C GLY A 10 -46.94 -10.87 -1.81
N VAL A 11 -47.60 -12.03 -1.94
CA VAL A 11 -46.91 -13.34 -1.95
C VAL A 11 -46.13 -13.54 -3.25
N VAL A 12 -46.67 -13.14 -4.41
CA VAL A 12 -45.94 -13.20 -5.69
C VAL A 12 -44.73 -12.26 -5.69
N TRP A 13 -44.86 -11.09 -5.07
CA TRP A 13 -43.73 -10.15 -4.93
C TRP A 13 -42.66 -10.67 -3.96
N LEU A 14 -43.05 -11.26 -2.83
CA LEU A 14 -42.13 -11.91 -1.88
C LEU A 14 -41.43 -13.14 -2.47
N CYS A 15 -42.14 -13.98 -3.24
CA CYS A 15 -41.54 -15.11 -3.95
C CYS A 15 -40.60 -14.67 -5.08
N SER A 16 -40.90 -13.54 -5.75
CA SER A 16 -40.03 -12.99 -6.79
C SER A 16 -38.74 -12.40 -6.21
N ILE A 17 -38.79 -11.79 -5.02
CA ILE A 17 -37.61 -11.29 -4.31
C ILE A 17 -36.75 -12.45 -3.78
N ALA A 18 -37.37 -13.53 -3.29
CA ALA A 18 -36.65 -14.72 -2.86
C ALA A 18 -35.99 -15.48 -4.04
N ALA A 19 -36.64 -15.53 -5.21
CA ALA A 19 -36.06 -16.14 -6.41
C ALA A 19 -34.93 -15.28 -7.02
N ALA A 20 -35.00 -13.95 -6.91
CA ALA A 20 -33.98 -13.04 -7.43
C ALA A 20 -32.68 -13.00 -6.61
N GLN A 21 -32.64 -13.61 -5.41
CA GLN A 21 -31.44 -13.66 -4.57
C GLN A 21 -30.54 -14.89 -4.77
N SER A 22 -30.88 -15.83 -5.67
CA SER A 22 -30.10 -17.09 -5.81
C SER A 22 -29.44 -17.32 -7.18
N ASN A 23 -29.60 -16.42 -8.15
CA ASN A 23 -28.85 -16.50 -9.39
C ASN A 23 -27.47 -15.87 -9.19
N ASP A 24 -26.58 -16.60 -8.52
CA ASP A 24 -25.14 -16.37 -8.64
C ASP A 24 -24.75 -16.76 -10.07
N PRO A 25 -24.43 -15.80 -10.98
CA PRO A 25 -24.10 -16.10 -12.37
C PRO A 25 -22.87 -17.00 -12.52
N HIS A 26 -22.15 -17.24 -11.41
CA HIS A 26 -20.96 -18.07 -11.30
C HIS A 26 -21.22 -19.43 -10.63
N ALA A 27 -22.48 -19.90 -10.56
CA ALA A 27 -22.83 -21.17 -9.94
C ALA A 27 -22.10 -22.39 -10.55
N ASP A 28 -21.79 -22.32 -11.85
CA ASP A 28 -21.14 -23.39 -12.61
C ASP A 28 -19.59 -23.35 -12.54
N ASP A 29 -18.99 -22.32 -11.93
CA ASP A 29 -17.53 -22.20 -11.85
C ASP A 29 -16.94 -23.30 -10.96
N PRO A 30 -15.80 -23.92 -11.36
CA PRO A 30 -15.24 -25.08 -10.65
C PRO A 30 -14.72 -24.71 -9.26
N ILE A 31 -14.36 -23.45 -9.04
CA ILE A 31 -13.95 -22.91 -7.76
C ILE A 31 -14.70 -21.60 -7.47
N ALA A 32 -14.95 -21.33 -6.20
CA ALA A 32 -15.37 -20.02 -5.71
C ALA A 32 -14.20 -19.39 -4.94
N VAL A 33 -13.87 -18.15 -5.29
CA VAL A 33 -12.85 -17.38 -4.59
C VAL A 33 -13.53 -16.24 -3.86
N VAL A 34 -13.30 -16.17 -2.55
CA VAL A 34 -13.73 -15.08 -1.70
C VAL A 34 -12.47 -14.35 -1.23
N LEU A 35 -12.36 -13.08 -1.60
CA LEU A 35 -11.26 -12.21 -1.19
C LEU A 35 -11.80 -11.23 -0.16
N GLU A 36 -11.30 -11.30 1.06
CA GLU A 36 -11.69 -10.41 2.15
C GLU A 36 -10.53 -9.48 2.48
N PRO A 37 -10.72 -8.15 2.42
CA PRO A 37 -9.71 -7.23 2.92
C PRO A 37 -9.54 -7.47 4.42
N ILE A 38 -8.29 -7.47 4.90
CA ILE A 38 -8.06 -7.48 6.34
C ILE A 38 -8.72 -6.22 6.92
N GLN A 39 -9.38 -6.39 8.07
CA GLN A 39 -10.46 -5.54 8.59
C GLN A 39 -10.13 -4.04 8.79
N PHE A 40 -8.89 -3.61 8.55
CA PHE A 40 -8.45 -2.26 8.83
C PHE A 40 -7.65 -1.67 7.66
N PRO A 41 -7.86 -0.38 7.35
CA PRO A 41 -7.12 0.29 6.29
C PRO A 41 -5.62 0.25 6.60
N PRO A 42 -4.80 -0.37 5.74
CA PRO A 42 -3.35 -0.35 5.93
C PRO A 42 -2.84 1.08 5.74
N ARG A 43 -1.62 1.33 6.22
CA ARG A 43 -0.88 2.56 5.97
C ARG A 43 -0.86 2.88 4.47
N THR A 44 -1.04 4.14 4.10
CA THR A 44 -1.05 4.53 2.67
C THR A 44 0.26 4.16 1.99
N ALA A 45 0.15 3.70 0.73
CA ALA A 45 1.29 3.24 -0.08
C ALA A 45 2.07 2.07 0.54
N THR A 46 1.39 1.22 1.30
CA THR A 46 1.94 -0.06 1.77
C THR A 46 1.25 -1.23 1.08
N PHE A 47 1.87 -2.39 1.19
CA PHE A 47 1.26 -3.61 0.70
C PHE A 47 -0.09 -3.84 1.38
N TYR A 48 -1.07 -4.31 0.59
CA TYR A 48 -2.44 -4.48 1.03
C TYR A 48 -2.72 -5.97 1.23
N PRO A 49 -2.71 -6.48 2.47
CA PRO A 49 -2.91 -7.89 2.70
C PRO A 49 -4.41 -8.21 2.64
N ILE A 50 -4.77 -9.26 1.90
CA ILE A 50 -6.13 -9.78 1.75
C ILE A 50 -6.15 -11.27 2.10
N THR A 51 -7.21 -11.69 2.76
CA THR A 51 -7.48 -13.11 3.00
C THR A 51 -8.16 -13.67 1.76
N CYS A 52 -7.55 -14.69 1.16
CA CYS A 52 -8.07 -15.42 0.02
C CYS A 52 -8.61 -16.77 0.51
N LYS A 53 -9.91 -16.98 0.34
CA LYS A 53 -10.58 -18.24 0.63
C LYS A 53 -11.06 -18.85 -0.67
N VAL A 54 -10.48 -19.99 -1.03
CA VAL A 54 -10.78 -20.72 -2.26
C VAL A 54 -11.56 -21.98 -1.90
N THR A 55 -12.78 -22.09 -2.41
CA THR A 55 -13.66 -23.23 -2.18
C THR A 55 -13.85 -23.99 -3.48
N ASN A 56 -13.53 -25.27 -3.47
CA ASN A 56 -13.76 -26.15 -4.61
C ASN A 56 -15.25 -26.55 -4.69
N ARG A 57 -15.85 -26.41 -5.87
CA ARG A 57 -17.25 -26.78 -6.14
C ARG A 57 -17.38 -28.10 -6.91
N ILE A 58 -16.29 -28.64 -7.46
CA ILE A 58 -16.29 -29.92 -8.19
C ILE A 58 -16.00 -31.11 -7.27
N LYS A 59 -16.49 -32.29 -7.65
CA LYS A 59 -16.12 -33.55 -7.00
C LYS A 59 -14.68 -33.90 -7.36
N GLY A 60 -13.78 -33.86 -6.38
CA GLY A 60 -12.37 -34.20 -6.55
C GLY A 60 -11.47 -33.08 -6.06
N MET A 61 -10.24 -33.05 -6.55
CA MET A 61 -9.31 -31.95 -6.31
C MET A 61 -9.26 -31.06 -7.54
N TRP A 62 -9.34 -29.75 -7.33
CA TRP A 62 -9.04 -28.78 -8.36
C TRP A 62 -7.55 -28.44 -8.32
N GLU A 63 -6.90 -28.39 -9.48
CA GLU A 63 -5.48 -28.08 -9.64
C GLU A 63 -5.32 -27.01 -10.71
N GLY A 64 -4.65 -25.91 -10.38
CA GLY A 64 -4.48 -24.80 -11.29
C GLY A 64 -3.68 -23.64 -10.71
N SER A 65 -3.87 -22.46 -11.26
CA SER A 65 -3.30 -21.21 -10.74
C SER A 65 -4.39 -20.16 -10.60
N LEU A 66 -4.21 -19.27 -9.62
CA LEU A 66 -5.09 -18.13 -9.41
C LEU A 66 -4.37 -16.86 -9.86
N ARG A 67 -4.95 -16.12 -10.79
CA ARG A 67 -4.42 -14.87 -11.32
C ARG A 67 -5.31 -13.72 -10.88
N LEU A 68 -4.76 -12.76 -10.17
CA LEU A 68 -5.44 -11.52 -9.80
C LEU A 68 -4.88 -10.38 -10.63
N ARG A 69 -5.74 -9.69 -11.37
CA ARG A 69 -5.38 -8.55 -12.20
C ARG A 69 -6.13 -7.32 -11.75
N GLN A 70 -5.43 -6.19 -11.59
CA GLN A 70 -6.09 -4.90 -11.41
C GLN A 70 -6.74 -4.47 -12.72
N LEU A 71 -8.04 -4.20 -12.68
CA LEU A 71 -8.80 -3.62 -13.79
C LEU A 71 -8.82 -2.09 -13.62
N GLU A 72 -7.81 -1.39 -14.13
CA GLU A 72 -7.86 0.06 -14.26
C GLU A 72 -7.51 0.50 -15.69
N GLU A 73 -8.06 1.65 -16.12
CA GLU A 73 -7.72 2.26 -17.42
C GLU A 73 -6.33 2.92 -17.43
N LEU A 74 -5.65 2.95 -16.28
CA LEU A 74 -4.33 3.56 -16.09
C LEU A 74 -3.21 2.51 -16.19
N PRO A 75 -1.99 2.91 -16.60
CA PRO A 75 -0.89 2.00 -16.95
C PRO A 75 -0.26 1.24 -15.77
N THR A 76 -0.80 1.35 -14.56
CA THR A 76 -0.36 0.55 -13.40
C THR A 76 -1.17 -0.74 -13.31
N ASP A 77 -1.02 -1.60 -14.32
CA ASP A 77 -1.49 -2.98 -14.26
C ASP A 77 -0.52 -3.77 -13.38
N PHE A 78 -0.97 -4.23 -12.22
CA PHE A 78 -0.31 -5.36 -11.57
C PHE A 78 -1.08 -6.66 -11.84
N GLU A 79 -0.31 -7.72 -12.00
CA GLU A 79 -0.79 -9.07 -12.14
C GLU A 79 -0.11 -9.92 -11.07
N LEU A 80 -0.90 -10.47 -10.16
CA LEU A 80 -0.44 -11.41 -9.14
C LEU A 80 -0.84 -12.81 -9.59
N ILE A 81 0.15 -13.68 -9.78
CA ILE A 81 -0.08 -15.09 -10.13
C ILE A 81 0.30 -15.95 -8.95
N ILE A 82 -0.64 -16.80 -8.53
CA ILE A 82 -0.46 -17.81 -7.49
C ILE A 82 -0.43 -19.16 -8.20
N PRO A 83 0.77 -19.68 -8.50
CA PRO A 83 0.92 -20.94 -9.22
C PRO A 83 0.58 -22.14 -8.32
N ASP A 84 0.33 -23.28 -8.95
CA ASP A 84 0.29 -24.60 -8.32
C ASP A 84 -0.68 -24.71 -7.12
N LEU A 85 -1.84 -24.05 -7.23
CA LEU A 85 -2.89 -24.09 -6.24
C LEU A 85 -3.67 -25.42 -6.36
N VAL A 86 -3.68 -26.19 -5.28
CA VAL A 86 -4.45 -27.43 -5.17
C VAL A 86 -5.53 -27.24 -4.11
N VAL A 87 -6.79 -27.36 -4.50
CA VAL A 87 -7.94 -27.14 -3.62
C VAL A 87 -8.71 -28.45 -3.49
N GLY A 88 -8.73 -28.99 -2.27
CA GLY A 88 -9.43 -30.23 -1.93
C GLY A 88 -10.93 -30.01 -1.73
N SER A 89 -11.55 -30.87 -0.91
CA SER A 89 -12.95 -30.70 -0.49
C SER A 89 -13.14 -29.58 0.54
N ASP A 90 -12.11 -29.34 1.35
CA ASP A 90 -12.13 -28.29 2.36
C ASP A 90 -11.70 -26.95 1.76
N PRO A 91 -12.31 -25.82 2.18
CA PRO A 91 -11.87 -24.50 1.75
C PRO A 91 -10.41 -24.26 2.10
N LEU A 92 -9.63 -23.78 1.12
CA LEU A 92 -8.25 -23.37 1.32
C LEU A 92 -8.24 -21.87 1.64
N GLU A 93 -7.74 -21.51 2.81
CA GLU A 93 -7.64 -20.12 3.27
C GLU A 93 -6.19 -19.72 3.46
N PHE A 94 -5.79 -18.61 2.85
CA PHE A 94 -4.43 -18.08 2.94
C PHE A 94 -4.42 -16.56 2.73
N THR A 95 -3.41 -15.89 3.28
CA THR A 95 -3.25 -14.44 3.10
C THR A 95 -2.34 -14.16 1.93
N ILE A 96 -2.74 -13.21 1.07
CA ILE A 96 -1.90 -12.68 0.01
C ILE A 96 -1.69 -11.20 0.18
N THR A 97 -0.51 -10.76 -0.22
CA THR A 97 -0.06 -9.39 -0.02
C THR A 97 -0.04 -8.69 -1.37
N LEU A 98 -1.04 -7.85 -1.62
CA LEU A 98 -1.11 -7.06 -2.85
C LEU A 98 -0.06 -5.94 -2.82
N PRO A 99 0.49 -5.54 -3.97
CA PRO A 99 1.35 -4.38 -4.04
C PRO A 99 0.61 -3.12 -3.57
N PRO A 100 1.34 -2.04 -3.22
CA PRO A 100 0.73 -0.78 -2.86
C PRO A 100 -0.27 -0.32 -3.92
N LEU A 101 -1.55 -0.29 -3.53
CA LEU A 101 -2.61 0.24 -4.37
C LEU A 101 -2.44 1.75 -4.43
N LEU A 102 -1.93 2.24 -5.56
CA LEU A 102 -1.78 3.66 -5.75
C LEU A 102 -3.18 4.27 -5.90
N PRO A 103 -3.44 5.38 -5.20
CA PRO A 103 -4.73 6.04 -5.27
C PRO A 103 -4.99 6.52 -6.70
N ASN A 104 -6.01 5.98 -7.36
CA ASN A 104 -6.50 6.53 -8.62
C ASN A 104 -7.20 7.87 -8.32
N GLN A 105 -6.88 8.92 -9.09
CA GLN A 105 -7.38 10.28 -8.84
C GLN A 105 -8.91 10.39 -8.97
N LEU A 106 -9.57 9.48 -9.68
CA LEU A 106 -11.00 9.57 -10.00
C LEU A 106 -11.89 8.57 -9.27
N ASN A 107 -11.38 7.37 -8.95
CA ASN A 107 -12.19 6.28 -8.36
C ASN A 107 -11.65 5.83 -7.01
N GLN A 108 -12.51 5.90 -5.98
CA GLN A 108 -12.27 5.39 -4.61
C GLN A 108 -12.32 3.87 -4.50
N GLN A 109 -12.43 3.18 -5.63
CA GLN A 109 -12.51 1.73 -5.69
C GLN A 109 -11.57 1.23 -6.78
N THR A 110 -10.69 0.31 -6.40
CA THR A 110 -9.87 -0.46 -7.33
C THR A 110 -10.58 -1.77 -7.58
N GLU A 111 -10.93 -2.07 -8.83
CA GLU A 111 -11.47 -3.37 -9.21
C GLU A 111 -10.34 -4.37 -9.42
N LEU A 112 -10.41 -5.52 -8.74
CA LEU A 112 -9.59 -6.68 -9.04
C LEU A 112 -10.43 -7.72 -9.76
N GLN A 113 -9.93 -8.21 -10.88
CA GLN A 113 -10.45 -9.36 -11.58
C GLN A 113 -9.65 -10.59 -11.17
N ALA A 114 -10.33 -11.58 -10.61
CA ALA A 114 -9.75 -12.89 -10.40
C ALA A 114 -10.01 -13.76 -11.64
N HIS A 115 -9.00 -14.52 -12.04
CA HIS A 115 -9.08 -15.55 -13.05
C HIS A 115 -8.56 -16.85 -12.46
N SER A 116 -9.32 -17.93 -12.55
CA SER A 116 -8.81 -19.27 -12.28
C SER A 116 -8.27 -19.85 -13.58
N ILE A 117 -7.11 -20.50 -13.54
CA ILE A 117 -6.50 -21.15 -14.70
C ILE A 117 -6.29 -22.60 -14.33
N ASP A 118 -7.07 -23.50 -14.90
CA ASP A 118 -6.92 -24.94 -14.63
C ASP A 118 -5.60 -25.48 -15.23
N LYS A 119 -5.24 -26.71 -14.87
CA LYS A 119 -4.05 -27.39 -15.44
C LYS A 119 -4.09 -27.60 -16.96
N ASN A 120 -5.27 -27.54 -17.59
CA ASN A 120 -5.43 -27.64 -19.04
C ASN A 120 -5.31 -26.27 -19.73
N GLY A 121 -5.13 -25.18 -18.96
CA GLY A 121 -5.08 -23.81 -19.45
C GLY A 121 -6.46 -23.19 -19.71
N HIS A 122 -7.55 -23.81 -19.25
CA HIS A 122 -8.87 -23.21 -19.24
C HIS A 122 -8.89 -22.04 -18.26
N VAL A 123 -9.37 -20.89 -18.72
CA VAL A 123 -9.40 -19.65 -17.93
C VAL A 123 -10.85 -19.32 -17.61
N ASP A 124 -11.20 -19.37 -16.33
CA ASP A 124 -12.51 -18.97 -15.83
C ASP A 124 -12.44 -17.57 -15.20
N GLU A 125 -13.34 -16.69 -15.60
CA GLU A 125 -13.48 -15.35 -15.02
C GLU A 125 -14.34 -15.41 -13.76
N LEU A 126 -13.72 -15.09 -12.63
CA LEU A 126 -14.39 -15.07 -11.32
C LEU A 126 -15.04 -13.69 -11.07
N PRO A 127 -15.86 -13.52 -10.03
CA PRO A 127 -16.45 -12.24 -9.70
C PRO A 127 -15.40 -11.12 -9.51
N LYS A 128 -15.72 -9.93 -10.01
CA LYS A 128 -14.93 -8.72 -9.74
C LYS A 128 -14.98 -8.36 -8.26
N LEU A 129 -13.82 -8.05 -7.69
CA LEU A 129 -13.70 -7.57 -6.32
C LEU A 129 -13.47 -6.05 -6.32
N GLN A 130 -14.26 -5.32 -5.54
CA GLN A 130 -14.00 -3.90 -5.29
C GLN A 130 -13.17 -3.75 -4.02
N LEU A 131 -11.92 -3.34 -4.16
CA LEU A 131 -11.09 -2.89 -3.05
C LEU A 131 -11.31 -1.40 -2.83
N ILE A 132 -11.46 -1.00 -1.56
CA ILE A 132 -11.53 0.41 -1.21
C ILE A 132 -10.12 0.98 -1.39
N SER A 133 -9.93 1.79 -2.42
CA SER A 133 -8.68 2.53 -2.63
C SER A 133 -8.70 3.79 -1.76
N PHE A 134 -7.52 4.21 -1.30
CA PHE A 134 -7.40 5.50 -0.65
C PHE A 134 -7.52 6.60 -1.70
N THR A 135 -8.04 7.77 -1.33
CA THR A 135 -7.91 8.94 -2.21
C THR A 135 -6.47 9.44 -2.16
N SER A 136 -6.00 10.03 -3.27
CA SER A 136 -4.62 10.54 -3.39
C SER A 136 -4.25 11.57 -2.33
N ASN A 137 -5.27 12.22 -1.77
CA ASN A 137 -5.13 13.24 -0.75
C ASN A 137 -5.19 12.68 0.68
N VAL A 138 -5.43 11.39 0.91
CA VAL A 138 -5.50 10.81 2.27
C VAL A 138 -4.27 9.94 2.56
N ARG A 139 -3.49 10.35 3.55
CA ARG A 139 -2.46 9.53 4.17
C ARG A 139 -3.02 8.85 5.42
N THR A 140 -3.19 7.55 5.38
CA THR A 140 -3.48 6.71 6.53
C THR A 140 -2.19 6.38 7.26
N MET A 141 -2.16 6.64 8.56
CA MET A 141 -1.13 6.21 9.49
C MET A 141 -1.74 5.16 10.43
N THR A 142 -1.04 4.07 10.68
CA THR A 142 -1.62 2.91 11.38
C THR A 142 -0.75 2.50 12.57
N PHE A 143 -1.33 2.48 13.77
CA PHE A 143 -0.70 1.97 14.99
C PHE A 143 -1.40 0.71 15.46
N GLY A 144 -0.84 -0.47 15.19
CA GLY A 144 -1.46 -1.73 15.59
C GLY A 144 -1.40 -1.94 17.11
N ILE A 145 -2.49 -2.39 17.73
CA ILE A 145 -2.51 -2.84 19.12
C ILE A 145 -2.62 -4.36 19.12
N CYS A 146 -1.57 -5.03 19.57
CA CYS A 146 -1.57 -6.48 19.67
C CYS A 146 -2.30 -6.93 20.94
N VAL A 147 -3.35 -7.71 20.76
CA VAL A 147 -4.17 -8.27 21.84
C VAL A 147 -3.96 -9.79 21.93
N PRO A 148 -4.15 -10.40 23.11
CA PRO A 148 -4.02 -11.84 23.26
C PRO A 148 -5.15 -12.60 22.54
N VAL A 149 -4.92 -13.89 22.29
CA VAL A 149 -5.95 -14.78 21.71
C VAL A 149 -7.23 -14.78 22.55
N GLY A 150 -8.37 -14.57 21.91
CA GLY A 150 -9.68 -14.57 22.56
C GLY A 150 -10.12 -13.22 23.15
N ALA A 151 -9.27 -12.19 23.13
CA ALA A 151 -9.68 -10.84 23.46
C ALA A 151 -10.38 -10.19 22.26
N SER A 152 -11.66 -9.85 22.42
CA SER A 152 -12.43 -9.07 21.43
C SER A 152 -12.17 -7.57 21.55
N ASP A 153 -11.80 -7.12 22.75
CA ASP A 153 -11.64 -5.71 23.08
C ASP A 153 -10.22 -5.38 23.48
N VAL A 154 -9.89 -4.09 23.41
CA VAL A 154 -8.59 -3.60 23.82
C VAL A 154 -8.44 -3.79 25.34
N PRO A 155 -7.37 -4.46 25.79
CA PRO A 155 -7.06 -4.62 27.21
C PRO A 155 -7.07 -3.29 27.98
N GLY A 156 -7.57 -3.34 29.22
CA GLY A 156 -7.74 -2.15 30.06
C GLY A 156 -6.42 -1.45 30.43
N ASP A 157 -5.30 -2.17 30.42
CA ASP A 157 -3.94 -1.66 30.67
C ASP A 157 -3.49 -0.64 29.62
N VAL A 158 -3.93 -0.76 28.36
CA VAL A 158 -3.55 0.16 27.28
C VAL A 158 -4.65 1.14 26.89
N SER A 159 -5.86 0.98 27.44
CA SER A 159 -7.02 1.83 27.18
C SER A 159 -6.73 3.34 27.31
N PRO A 160 -6.00 3.81 28.35
CA PRO A 160 -5.68 5.24 28.48
C PRO A 160 -4.87 5.80 27.31
N LEU A 161 -4.05 4.97 26.66
CA LEU A 161 -3.15 5.38 25.59
C LEU A 161 -3.82 5.36 24.19
N ILE A 162 -4.94 4.67 24.02
CA ILE A 162 -5.64 4.58 22.70
C ILE A 162 -6.06 5.96 22.20
N SER A 163 -6.72 6.75 23.04
CA SER A 163 -7.21 8.07 22.64
C SER A 163 -6.07 9.04 22.29
N PRO A 164 -4.98 9.12 23.07
CA PRO A 164 -3.76 9.82 22.69
C PRO A 164 -3.09 9.31 21.42
N LEU A 165 -3.06 7.98 21.19
CA LEU A 165 -2.49 7.37 19.98
C LEU A 165 -3.29 7.66 18.73
N GLN A 166 -4.60 7.86 18.84
CA GLN A 166 -5.37 8.36 17.71
C GLN A 166 -4.89 9.76 17.29
N LEU A 167 -4.10 10.46 18.14
CA LEU A 167 -3.59 11.84 18.06
C LEU A 167 -4.69 12.92 17.81
N PHE A 168 -5.86 12.47 17.39
CA PHE A 168 -6.98 13.19 16.81
C PHE A 168 -8.21 12.28 16.95
N PRO A 169 -9.26 12.68 17.68
CA PRO A 169 -10.53 11.94 17.64
C PRO A 169 -11.07 11.95 16.21
N ALA A 170 -11.06 10.77 15.56
CA ALA A 170 -11.77 10.37 14.33
C ALA A 170 -12.08 11.49 13.29
N GLY A 171 -11.11 12.35 12.98
CA GLY A 171 -11.29 13.51 12.10
C GLY A 171 -10.19 13.60 11.05
N SER A 172 -10.59 13.82 9.79
CA SER A 172 -9.70 14.18 8.69
C SER A 172 -9.35 15.66 8.75
N PHE A 173 -8.06 16.02 8.81
CA PHE A 173 -7.64 17.42 8.66
C PHE A 173 -7.47 17.77 7.19
N LYS A 174 -7.60 19.05 6.86
CA LYS A 174 -7.06 19.60 5.62
C LYS A 174 -5.82 20.40 6.00
N THR A 175 -4.64 19.99 5.54
CA THR A 175 -3.49 20.90 5.57
C THR A 175 -3.69 22.00 4.52
N ASN A 176 -3.04 23.16 4.70
CA ASN A 176 -3.01 24.25 3.71
C ASN A 176 -2.50 23.78 2.34
N ASP A 177 -1.74 22.68 2.31
CA ASP A 177 -1.48 21.82 1.14
C ASP A 177 -2.33 20.54 1.24
N THR A 178 -3.65 20.62 1.04
CA THR A 178 -4.68 19.58 0.68
C THR A 178 -4.61 18.12 1.14
N ARG A 179 -3.65 17.67 1.95
CA ARG A 179 -3.50 16.29 2.39
C ARG A 179 -4.21 16.08 3.72
N THR A 180 -5.11 15.14 3.73
CA THR A 180 -5.74 14.59 4.91
C THR A 180 -4.88 13.51 5.52
N ILE A 181 -4.65 13.58 6.82
CA ILE A 181 -4.05 12.48 7.57
C ILE A 181 -5.18 11.78 8.33
N ARG A 182 -5.28 10.47 8.16
CA ARG A 182 -6.18 9.59 8.90
C ARG A 182 -5.33 8.72 9.81
N VAL A 183 -5.64 8.69 11.10
CA VAL A 183 -4.99 7.77 12.03
C VAL A 183 -5.90 6.58 12.27
N SER A 184 -5.37 5.37 12.17
CA SER A 184 -6.05 4.12 12.48
C SER A 184 -5.30 3.40 13.58
N VAL A 185 -6.03 2.89 14.57
CA VAL A 185 -5.46 2.13 15.70
C VAL A 185 -6.15 0.76 15.76
N PRO A 186 -5.84 -0.15 14.82
CA PRO A 186 -6.51 -1.44 14.75
C PRO A 186 -6.01 -2.41 15.82
N THR A 187 -6.87 -3.33 16.25
CA THR A 187 -6.45 -4.48 17.06
C THR A 187 -5.95 -5.61 16.16
N VAL A 188 -4.93 -6.32 16.62
CA VAL A 188 -4.33 -7.47 15.93
C VAL A 188 -4.13 -8.59 16.93
N VAL A 189 -4.54 -9.80 16.62
CA VAL A 189 -4.37 -10.93 17.53
C VAL A 189 -2.91 -11.40 17.51
N SER A 190 -2.33 -11.72 18.67
CA SER A 190 -0.95 -12.19 18.81
C SER A 190 -0.58 -13.38 17.90
N THR A 191 -1.52 -14.31 17.69
CA THR A 191 -1.34 -15.47 16.78
C THR A 191 -1.30 -15.10 15.31
N GLU A 192 -1.90 -13.98 14.93
CA GLU A 192 -1.97 -13.47 13.55
C GLU A 192 -0.75 -12.62 13.17
N LEU A 193 0.14 -12.35 14.13
CA LEU A 193 1.41 -11.68 13.84
C LEU A 193 2.24 -12.53 12.87
N SER A 194 2.80 -11.89 11.84
CA SER A 194 3.62 -12.57 10.83
C SER A 194 5.00 -12.95 11.38
N ASP A 195 5.61 -13.98 10.79
CA ASP A 195 7.03 -14.29 11.00
C ASP A 195 7.96 -13.59 9.99
N GLN A 196 7.40 -12.76 9.11
CA GLN A 196 8.14 -11.94 8.14
C GLN A 196 8.16 -10.46 8.54
N PRO A 197 9.33 -9.81 8.59
CA PRO A 197 9.43 -8.37 8.88
C PRO A 197 8.61 -7.48 7.92
N LEU A 198 8.50 -7.88 6.65
CA LEU A 198 7.83 -7.09 5.61
C LEU A 198 6.33 -6.90 5.88
N ASP A 199 5.67 -7.87 6.51
CA ASP A 199 4.23 -7.79 6.78
C ASP A 199 3.89 -6.74 7.85
N TYR A 200 4.89 -6.29 8.62
CA TYR A 200 4.74 -5.21 9.59
C TYR A 200 4.81 -3.81 8.96
N ILE A 201 5.19 -3.68 7.67
CA ILE A 201 5.25 -2.39 6.96
C ILE A 201 3.87 -1.70 6.90
N ARG A 202 2.78 -2.48 7.03
CA ARG A 202 1.40 -1.98 7.13
C ARG A 202 1.15 -1.10 8.37
N PHE A 203 2.05 -1.16 9.35
CA PHE A 203 2.02 -0.36 10.56
C PHE A 203 3.13 0.71 10.54
N ASP A 204 2.81 1.91 11.00
CA ASP A 204 3.81 2.91 11.41
C ASP A 204 4.33 2.60 12.83
N GLY A 205 3.48 2.01 13.67
CA GLY A 205 3.86 1.53 14.99
C GLY A 205 3.04 0.33 15.46
N LEU A 206 3.59 -0.45 16.39
CA LEU A 206 2.95 -1.64 16.95
C LEU A 206 3.07 -1.58 18.47
N MET A 207 1.97 -1.80 19.18
CA MET A 207 1.91 -1.96 20.62
C MET A 207 1.77 -3.43 20.97
N LEU A 208 2.62 -3.95 21.86
CA LEU A 208 2.43 -5.24 22.51
C LEU A 208 1.87 -4.99 23.91
N THR A 209 0.63 -5.41 24.14
CA THR A 209 0.03 -5.48 25.48
C THR A 209 0.76 -6.52 26.32
N LYS A 210 0.59 -6.45 27.65
CA LYS A 210 1.19 -7.37 28.62
C LYS A 210 1.00 -8.84 28.27
N MET A 211 -0.22 -9.22 27.94
CA MET A 211 -0.54 -10.62 27.61
C MET A 211 -0.07 -11.00 26.21
N SER A 212 -0.02 -10.03 25.28
CA SER A 212 0.41 -10.33 23.91
C SER A 212 1.90 -10.62 23.83
N ILE A 213 2.76 -9.90 24.58
CA ILE A 213 4.22 -10.09 24.53
C ILE A 213 4.61 -11.53 24.93
N GLU A 214 3.94 -12.10 25.94
CA GLU A 214 4.14 -13.47 26.39
C GLU A 214 3.75 -14.52 25.33
N GLN A 215 2.83 -14.17 24.43
CA GLN A 215 2.33 -15.06 23.37
C GLN A 215 3.10 -14.93 22.05
N VAL A 216 3.94 -13.90 21.89
CA VAL A 216 4.71 -13.70 20.66
C VAL A 216 5.78 -14.78 20.54
N ARG A 217 5.73 -15.59 19.47
CA ARG A 217 6.65 -16.69 19.21
C ARG A 217 8.06 -16.20 18.85
N PRO A 218 9.12 -17.01 19.02
CA PRO A 218 10.50 -16.60 18.70
C PRO A 218 10.69 -16.04 17.29
N LYS A 219 10.06 -16.66 16.28
CA LYS A 219 10.14 -16.17 14.89
C LYS A 219 9.45 -14.82 14.70
N GLN A 220 8.29 -14.62 15.34
CA GLN A 220 7.57 -13.33 15.31
C GLN A 220 8.39 -12.24 16.03
N ARG A 221 9.05 -12.55 17.16
CA ARG A 221 9.95 -11.61 17.84
C ARG A 221 11.12 -11.20 16.95
N ALA A 222 11.74 -12.16 16.24
CA ALA A 222 12.79 -11.86 15.27
C ALA A 222 12.29 -11.01 14.10
N ALA A 223 11.06 -11.25 13.64
CA ALA A 223 10.42 -10.47 12.58
C ALA A 223 10.17 -9.01 13.00
N ILE A 224 9.61 -8.83 14.21
CA ILE A 224 9.40 -7.52 14.84
C ILE A 224 10.75 -6.81 15.02
N GLU A 225 11.78 -7.50 15.51
CA GLU A 225 13.12 -6.93 15.67
C GLU A 225 13.67 -6.42 14.33
N GLY A 226 13.56 -7.22 13.26
CA GLY A 226 13.98 -6.81 11.92
C GLY A 226 13.22 -5.59 11.41
N TRP A 227 11.90 -5.54 11.61
CA TRP A 227 11.05 -4.42 11.21
C TRP A 227 11.35 -3.14 12.00
N VAL A 228 11.54 -3.23 13.32
CA VAL A 228 11.91 -2.10 14.17
C VAL A 228 13.27 -1.56 13.73
N ARG A 229 14.27 -2.42 13.57
CA ARG A 229 15.59 -2.00 13.07
C ARG A 229 15.49 -1.31 11.70
N ALA A 230 14.57 -1.74 10.84
CA ALA A 230 14.31 -1.13 9.54
C ALA A 230 13.47 0.16 9.56
N GLY A 231 13.04 0.65 10.72
CA GLY A 231 12.37 1.95 10.86
C GLY A 231 11.04 1.96 11.61
N GLY A 232 10.51 0.79 11.99
CA GLY A 232 9.25 0.68 12.74
C GLY A 232 9.34 1.23 14.17
N THR A 233 8.18 1.60 14.74
CA THR A 233 8.05 1.88 16.17
C THR A 233 7.43 0.69 16.90
N LEU A 234 8.09 0.18 17.93
CA LEU A 234 7.51 -0.79 18.86
C LEU A 234 7.25 -0.13 20.22
N ALA A 235 6.04 -0.29 20.75
CA ALA A 235 5.72 0.01 22.14
C ALA A 235 5.41 -1.30 22.87
N VAL A 236 5.99 -1.53 24.04
CA VAL A 236 5.76 -2.75 24.83
C VAL A 236 5.29 -2.36 26.22
N CYS A 237 4.10 -2.80 26.59
CA CYS A 237 3.65 -2.75 27.98
C CYS A 237 4.34 -3.84 28.77
N LEU A 238 5.20 -3.44 29.70
CA LEU A 238 6.01 -4.36 30.48
C LEU A 238 5.14 -5.11 31.50
N PRO A 239 5.08 -6.45 31.46
CA PRO A 239 4.57 -7.24 32.57
C PRO A 239 5.52 -7.16 33.77
N SER A 240 5.04 -7.55 34.94
CA SER A 240 5.87 -7.68 36.15
C SER A 240 6.90 -8.81 36.04
N GLN A 241 6.64 -9.82 35.23
CA GLN A 241 7.52 -10.98 35.01
C GLN A 241 7.57 -11.30 33.51
N LEU A 242 8.77 -11.58 32.99
CA LEU A 242 8.98 -11.94 31.59
C LEU A 242 10.00 -13.06 31.52
N ASP A 243 9.74 -14.08 30.69
CA ASP A 243 10.73 -15.13 30.48
C ASP A 243 12.05 -14.56 29.94
N ARG A 244 13.15 -15.25 30.24
CA ARG A 244 14.50 -14.87 29.83
C ARG A 244 14.61 -14.54 28.33
N GLU A 245 13.93 -15.31 27.47
CA GLU A 245 13.95 -15.07 26.03
C GLU A 245 13.32 -13.73 25.63
N HIS A 246 12.26 -13.31 26.32
CA HIS A 246 11.60 -12.02 26.09
C HIS A 246 12.48 -10.87 26.57
N VAL A 247 13.13 -11.04 27.74
CA VAL A 247 14.08 -10.07 28.27
C VAL A 247 15.28 -9.89 27.33
N GLU A 248 15.83 -10.97 26.81
CA GLU A 248 16.92 -10.92 25.81
C GLU A 248 16.47 -10.22 24.51
N PHE A 249 15.24 -10.44 24.06
CA PHE A 249 14.65 -9.73 22.93
C PHE A 249 14.55 -8.22 23.17
N LEU A 250 13.99 -7.80 24.31
CA LEU A 250 13.87 -6.38 24.65
C LEU A 250 15.26 -5.73 24.83
N ASN A 251 16.21 -6.43 25.45
CA ASN A 251 17.58 -5.94 25.58
C ASN A 251 18.26 -5.70 24.23
N ARG A 252 18.02 -6.56 23.22
CA ARG A 252 18.53 -6.33 21.85
C ARG A 252 17.95 -5.06 21.21
N LEU A 253 16.70 -4.73 21.53
CA LEU A 253 16.05 -3.50 21.06
C LEU A 253 16.48 -2.25 21.83
N MET A 254 16.89 -2.40 23.09
CA MET A 254 17.30 -1.30 23.98
C MET A 254 18.81 -1.03 24.02
N GLN A 255 19.60 -1.70 23.19
CA GLN A 255 21.07 -1.62 23.20
C GLN A 255 21.60 -0.17 23.15
N GLU A 256 20.93 0.73 22.42
CA GLU A 256 21.42 2.12 22.25
C GLU A 256 21.18 3.02 23.48
N ASN A 257 20.19 2.71 24.32
CA ASN A 257 19.94 3.45 25.57
C ASN A 257 20.89 2.99 26.70
N GLY A 258 21.53 1.82 26.53
CA GLY A 258 22.43 1.25 27.54
C GLY A 258 21.71 0.70 28.77
N THR A 259 20.38 0.69 28.77
CA THR A 259 19.58 0.05 29.82
C THR A 259 19.54 -1.45 29.59
N LYS A 260 19.96 -2.22 30.60
CA LYS A 260 19.82 -3.66 30.63
C LYS A 260 18.67 -4.05 31.54
N LEU A 261 17.77 -4.86 31.02
CA LEU A 261 16.74 -5.56 31.76
C LEU A 261 17.30 -6.90 32.23
N GLU A 262 17.07 -7.24 33.49
CA GLU A 262 17.39 -8.52 34.11
C GLU A 262 16.11 -9.12 34.71
N ASN A 263 15.97 -10.44 34.66
CA ASN A 263 14.85 -11.11 35.32
C ASN A 263 15.33 -11.68 36.65
N ASP A 264 14.79 -11.17 37.75
CA ASP A 264 14.99 -11.72 39.09
C ASP A 264 13.77 -12.56 39.47
N PRO A 265 13.93 -13.85 39.78
CA PRO A 265 12.81 -14.74 40.10
C PRO A 265 12.02 -14.33 41.37
N GLU A 266 12.61 -13.56 42.28
CA GLU A 266 11.93 -13.08 43.50
C GLU A 266 11.36 -11.66 43.35
N LYS A 267 12.00 -10.82 42.54
CA LYS A 267 11.63 -9.38 42.40
C LYS A 267 10.96 -9.04 41.07
N GLY A 268 10.86 -10.00 40.15
CA GLY A 268 10.34 -9.82 38.81
C GLY A 268 11.35 -9.18 37.86
N LEU A 269 10.85 -8.45 36.85
CA LEU A 269 11.71 -7.73 35.92
C LEU A 269 12.42 -6.58 36.66
N ILE A 270 13.73 -6.70 36.83
CA ILE A 270 14.61 -5.65 37.34
C ILE A 270 15.28 -4.99 36.15
N SER A 271 15.54 -3.70 36.23
CA SER A 271 16.55 -3.09 35.37
C SER A 271 17.53 -2.29 36.18
N ASP A 272 18.67 -1.98 35.57
CA ASP A 272 19.72 -1.16 36.19
C ASP A 272 19.22 0.25 36.62
N ARG A 273 18.02 0.65 36.18
CA ARG A 273 17.26 1.81 36.63
C ARG A 273 15.86 1.36 37.05
N GLU A 274 15.27 1.95 38.08
CA GLU A 274 13.86 1.73 38.40
C GLU A 274 13.00 2.26 37.24
N ILE A 275 12.23 1.40 36.56
CA ILE A 275 11.40 1.81 35.41
C ILE A 275 10.05 2.31 35.92
N ASP A 276 10.04 3.50 36.49
CA ASP A 276 8.78 4.19 36.82
C ASP A 276 8.29 5.06 35.66
N GLU A 277 9.18 5.40 34.72
CA GLU A 277 8.89 6.20 33.54
C GLU A 277 9.09 5.39 32.24
N PRO A 278 8.37 5.73 31.14
CA PRO A 278 8.58 5.11 29.84
C PRO A 278 10.02 5.26 29.35
N LEU A 279 10.64 4.17 28.96
CA LEU A 279 11.99 4.17 28.40
C LEU A 279 11.92 4.05 26.88
N ILE A 280 12.37 5.08 26.18
CA ILE A 280 12.43 5.09 24.72
C ILE A 280 13.89 4.94 24.28
N SER A 281 14.15 4.00 23.38
CA SER A 281 15.46 3.79 22.75
C SER A 281 15.30 3.78 21.24
N SER A 282 16.24 4.39 20.53
CA SER A 282 16.44 4.09 19.11
C SER A 282 17.00 2.67 18.94
N CYS A 283 16.63 2.02 17.83
CA CYS A 283 17.18 0.73 17.43
C CYS A 283 17.28 0.71 15.92
N GLY A 284 18.50 0.88 15.38
CA GLY A 284 18.69 1.04 13.93
C GLY A 284 18.02 2.32 13.43
N LEU A 285 17.08 2.20 12.48
CA LEU A 285 16.29 3.32 11.97
C LEU A 285 15.01 3.57 12.77
N GLY A 286 14.56 2.60 13.57
CA GLY A 286 13.31 2.66 14.32
C GLY A 286 13.51 3.00 15.78
N GLN A 287 12.49 2.70 16.58
CA GLN A 287 12.52 2.94 18.01
C GLN A 287 11.70 1.89 18.78
N THR A 288 12.08 1.68 20.03
CA THR A 288 11.35 0.85 20.99
C THR A 288 11.05 1.68 22.23
N ALA A 289 9.81 1.62 22.70
CA ALA A 289 9.37 2.21 23.95
C ALA A 289 8.92 1.09 24.90
N LEU A 290 9.51 1.06 26.08
CA LEU A 290 9.09 0.20 27.18
C LEU A 290 8.23 1.01 28.13
N ILE A 291 6.98 0.60 28.32
CA ILE A 291 6.00 1.35 29.09
C ILE A 291 5.62 0.50 30.30
N PRO A 292 5.97 0.93 31.53
CA PRO A 292 5.51 0.24 32.75
C PRO A 292 3.98 0.25 32.84
N GLU A 293 3.41 -0.87 33.28
CA GLU A 293 1.96 -0.97 33.51
C GLU A 293 1.46 0.07 34.53
N LYS A 294 2.22 0.25 35.62
CA LYS A 294 1.90 1.22 36.68
C LYS A 294 1.82 2.65 36.14
N TYR A 295 2.73 3.02 35.24
CA TYR A 295 2.74 4.35 34.64
C TYR A 295 1.44 4.66 33.90
N LEU A 296 0.91 3.72 33.09
CA LEU A 296 -0.35 3.92 32.38
C LEU A 296 -1.56 4.02 33.32
N GLN A 297 -1.54 3.29 34.45
CA GLN A 297 -2.60 3.33 35.45
C GLN A 297 -2.58 4.63 36.25
N GLU A 298 -1.40 5.07 36.71
CA GLU A 298 -1.22 6.29 37.50
C GLU A 298 -1.48 7.56 36.67
N ARG A 299 -1.13 7.52 35.37
CA ARG A 299 -1.29 8.64 34.44
C ARG A 299 -2.55 8.54 33.58
N ALA A 300 -3.49 7.64 33.91
CA ALA A 300 -4.70 7.44 33.13
C ALA A 300 -5.52 8.74 32.95
N ASP A 301 -5.50 9.63 33.96
CA ASP A 301 -6.18 10.93 33.93
C ASP A 301 -5.30 12.08 33.39
N ASP A 302 -3.98 11.90 33.27
CA ASP A 302 -3.04 12.89 32.75
C ASP A 302 -2.96 12.83 31.22
N LYS A 303 -3.96 13.45 30.59
CA LYS A 303 -4.05 13.52 29.12
C LYS A 303 -2.84 14.18 28.46
N GLU A 304 -2.19 15.14 29.11
CA GLU A 304 -1.08 15.88 28.51
C GLU A 304 0.15 14.98 28.39
N GLU A 305 0.47 14.27 29.45
CA GLU A 305 1.60 13.35 29.50
C GLU A 305 1.40 12.13 28.59
N LEU A 306 0.20 11.54 28.57
CA LEU A 306 -0.11 10.46 27.62
C LEU A 306 -0.08 10.94 26.16
N THR A 307 -0.48 12.18 25.89
CA THR A 307 -0.36 12.78 24.55
C THR A 307 1.09 13.01 24.18
N ARG A 308 1.94 13.43 25.13
CA ARG A 308 3.39 13.54 24.90
C ARG A 308 3.99 12.18 24.54
N LEU A 309 3.68 11.13 25.30
CA LEU A 309 4.14 9.78 25.01
C LEU A 309 3.67 9.31 23.62
N ALA A 310 2.40 9.51 23.29
CA ALA A 310 1.89 9.17 21.95
C ALA A 310 2.63 9.92 20.83
N ARG A 311 2.93 11.21 20.99
CA ARG A 311 3.73 11.97 19.99
C ARG A 311 5.12 11.39 19.80
N GLU A 312 5.77 11.01 20.90
CA GLU A 312 7.08 10.36 20.86
C GLU A 312 6.99 9.01 20.11
N LEU A 313 5.95 8.21 20.38
CA LEU A 313 5.68 6.95 19.65
C LEU A 313 5.47 7.16 18.14
N TRP A 314 4.75 8.21 17.75
CA TRP A 314 4.52 8.54 16.35
C TRP A 314 5.73 9.14 15.64
N ARG A 315 6.82 9.42 16.35
CA ARG A 315 8.02 10.09 15.83
C ARG A 315 7.67 11.36 15.07
N THR A 316 6.68 12.11 15.56
CA THR A 316 6.21 13.30 14.87
C THR A 316 7.37 14.29 14.74
N LEU A 317 7.77 14.58 13.50
CA LEU A 317 8.77 15.61 13.24
C LEU A 317 8.30 16.96 13.83
N PRO A 318 9.19 17.81 14.36
CA PRO A 318 8.82 19.13 14.90
C PRO A 318 7.99 19.98 13.93
N ASP A 319 8.28 19.89 12.62
CA ASP A 319 7.52 20.55 11.56
C ASP A 319 6.09 20.01 11.39
N PHE A 320 5.90 18.72 11.64
CA PHE A 320 4.58 18.09 11.66
C PHE A 320 3.75 18.65 12.82
N GLU A 321 4.37 18.85 13.99
CA GLU A 321 3.72 19.44 15.16
C GLU A 321 3.33 20.91 14.93
N ALA A 322 4.22 21.70 14.32
CA ALA A 322 3.94 23.10 13.96
C ALA A 322 2.85 23.22 12.89
N ARG A 323 2.69 22.21 12.03
CA ARG A 323 1.56 22.10 11.10
C ARG A 323 0.28 21.72 11.86
N ILE A 324 0.33 20.74 12.77
CA ILE A 324 -0.84 20.30 13.54
C ILE A 324 -1.43 21.42 14.41
N LYS A 325 -0.60 22.13 15.19
CA LYS A 325 -1.05 23.19 16.12
C LYS A 325 -1.85 24.29 15.42
N ARG A 326 -1.60 24.52 14.12
CA ARG A 326 -2.34 25.50 13.30
C ARG A 326 -3.78 25.08 12.97
N TYR A 327 -4.12 23.79 13.02
CA TYR A 327 -5.46 23.29 12.65
C TYR A 327 -6.28 22.80 13.84
N THR A 328 -5.65 22.54 15.00
CA THR A 328 -6.37 22.07 16.19
C THR A 328 -7.30 23.12 16.80
N THR A 329 -7.18 24.41 16.44
CA THR A 329 -7.99 25.50 16.99
C THR A 329 -9.46 25.49 16.52
N ASP A 330 -9.78 24.84 15.40
CA ASP A 330 -11.13 24.79 14.81
C ASP A 330 -11.95 23.53 15.17
N TYR A 331 -11.52 22.78 16.19
CA TYR A 331 -12.06 21.45 16.52
C TYR A 331 -13.52 21.42 17.03
N SER A 332 -14.04 22.52 17.55
CA SER A 332 -15.37 22.58 18.17
C SER A 332 -16.52 22.41 17.17
N LEU A 333 -16.31 22.77 15.91
CA LEU A 333 -17.30 22.65 14.84
C LEU A 333 -17.36 21.24 14.23
N LEU A 334 -16.22 20.54 14.17
CA LEU A 334 -16.11 19.23 13.52
C LEU A 334 -16.65 18.08 14.39
N SER A 335 -16.46 18.16 15.72
CA SER A 335 -16.97 17.15 16.66
C SER A 335 -18.50 17.12 16.70
N ALA A 336 -19.16 18.27 16.61
CA ALA A 336 -20.62 18.37 16.53
C ALA A 336 -21.18 17.67 15.27
N GLN A 337 -20.47 17.74 14.15
CA GLN A 337 -20.87 17.15 12.88
C GLN A 337 -20.64 15.62 12.85
N LEU A 338 -19.57 15.14 13.51
CA LEU A 338 -19.29 13.72 13.67
C LEU A 338 -20.24 13.01 14.64
N GLN A 339 -20.66 13.68 15.71
CA GLN A 339 -21.68 13.17 16.64
C GLN A 339 -23.05 12.98 15.93
N GLN A 340 -23.38 13.89 15.01
CA GLN A 340 -24.59 13.79 14.19
C GLN A 340 -24.51 12.64 13.16
N GLN A 341 -23.31 12.31 12.68
CA GLN A 341 -23.09 11.16 11.78
C GLN A 341 -23.06 9.81 12.51
N GLN A 342 -22.58 9.75 13.76
CA GLN A 342 -22.60 8.51 14.54
C GLN A 342 -24.03 8.07 14.89
N MET A 343 -24.97 9.01 15.04
CA MET A 343 -26.39 8.73 15.24
C MET A 343 -27.08 8.10 14.01
N LEU A 344 -26.47 8.17 12.81
CA LEU A 344 -26.98 7.59 11.57
C LEU A 344 -26.40 6.19 11.26
N ARG A 345 -25.59 5.61 12.17
CA ARG A 345 -24.82 4.37 11.94
C ARG A 345 -25.53 3.06 12.32
N SER A 346 -26.81 3.08 12.72
CA SER A 346 -27.58 1.85 12.94
C SER A 346 -28.19 1.35 11.63
N GLY A 347 -27.36 0.75 10.77
CA GLY A 347 -27.82 0.05 9.57
C GLY A 347 -26.91 0.32 8.39
N GLN A 348 -26.24 -0.72 7.91
CA GLN A 348 -25.30 -0.67 6.80
C GLN A 348 -25.80 0.13 5.59
N ARG A 349 -25.01 1.14 5.22
CA ARG A 349 -24.60 1.56 3.87
C ARG A 349 -23.77 2.83 4.05
N PHE A 350 -22.52 2.84 3.58
CA PHE A 350 -21.63 4.01 3.63
C PHE A 350 -22.14 5.12 2.72
N PRO A 351 -22.31 6.38 3.20
CA PRO A 351 -22.41 7.50 2.27
C PRO A 351 -21.57 8.72 2.69
N GLY A 352 -20.97 9.37 1.67
CA GLY A 352 -20.55 10.77 1.74
C GLY A 352 -19.04 10.99 1.77
N SER A 353 -18.36 10.74 0.65
CA SER A 353 -17.05 11.35 0.43
C SER A 353 -17.22 12.86 0.24
N ILE A 354 -16.64 13.64 1.16
CA ILE A 354 -16.45 15.07 0.97
C ILE A 354 -15.50 15.24 -0.22
N SER A 355 -15.95 15.90 -1.28
CA SER A 355 -15.09 16.31 -2.39
C SER A 355 -14.07 17.33 -1.88
N VAL A 356 -12.79 16.98 -2.00
CA VAL A 356 -11.66 17.86 -1.71
C VAL A 356 -10.94 18.09 -3.01
N GLN A 357 -10.86 19.37 -3.39
CA GLN A 357 -10.26 19.86 -4.61
C GLN A 357 -8.81 19.38 -4.74
N GLU A 358 -8.50 18.81 -5.90
CA GLU A 358 -7.20 18.31 -6.33
C GLU A 358 -6.09 19.34 -6.14
N VAL A 359 -5.00 18.90 -5.52
CA VAL A 359 -3.74 19.63 -5.53
C VAL A 359 -2.63 18.61 -5.79
N ASP A 360 -2.09 18.72 -7.00
CA ASP A 360 -0.94 18.01 -7.54
C ASP A 360 0.31 18.27 -6.70
N THR A 361 0.49 17.47 -5.64
CA THR A 361 1.74 17.46 -4.85
C THR A 361 2.56 16.20 -5.07
N ALA A 362 2.13 15.32 -6.00
CA ALA A 362 2.95 14.24 -6.50
C ALA A 362 4.20 14.69 -7.31
N PRO A 363 4.26 15.85 -8.03
CA PRO A 363 5.25 15.99 -9.10
C PRO A 363 6.70 16.22 -8.62
N GLN A 364 6.95 16.66 -7.38
CA GLN A 364 8.32 17.08 -7.00
C GLN A 364 9.29 15.92 -6.76
N TYR A 365 8.87 14.88 -6.04
CA TYR A 365 9.74 13.72 -5.74
C TYR A 365 9.84 12.76 -6.92
N THR A 366 8.75 12.58 -7.68
CA THR A 366 8.78 11.80 -8.91
C THR A 366 9.65 12.45 -9.96
N ALA A 367 9.66 13.78 -10.11
CA ALA A 367 10.58 14.46 -11.03
C ALA A 367 12.05 14.22 -10.65
N LEU A 368 12.41 14.34 -9.37
CA LEU A 368 13.78 14.09 -8.91
C LEU A 368 14.21 12.63 -9.13
N ILE A 369 13.36 11.66 -8.77
CA ILE A 369 13.63 10.23 -8.96
C ILE A 369 13.70 9.89 -10.45
N PHE A 370 12.80 10.46 -11.26
CA PHE A 370 12.81 10.29 -12.70
C PHE A 370 14.08 10.86 -13.31
N ASP A 371 14.53 12.05 -12.89
CA ASP A 371 15.82 12.62 -13.33
C ASP A 371 17.02 11.77 -12.89
N LEU A 372 16.98 11.15 -11.70
CA LEU A 372 18.03 10.24 -11.22
C LEU A 372 18.06 8.93 -12.04
N LEU A 373 16.88 8.38 -12.37
CA LEU A 373 16.72 7.13 -13.11
C LEU A 373 16.84 7.34 -14.62
N LYS A 374 16.68 8.57 -15.12
CA LYS A 374 16.76 8.89 -16.55
C LYS A 374 18.16 8.54 -17.04
N PRO A 375 18.32 7.59 -17.97
CA PRO A 375 19.63 7.27 -18.49
C PRO A 375 20.20 8.51 -19.17
N LYS A 376 21.46 8.84 -18.87
CA LYS A 376 22.18 10.02 -19.39
C LYS A 376 22.20 10.11 -20.93
N ASN A 377 21.86 9.01 -21.62
CA ASN A 377 21.85 8.89 -23.07
C ASN A 377 20.42 8.73 -23.63
N MET A 378 19.39 9.23 -22.93
CA MET A 378 18.07 9.40 -23.53
C MET A 378 18.14 10.57 -24.51
N GLY A 379 18.68 10.30 -25.70
CA GLY A 379 18.68 11.24 -26.81
C GLY A 379 17.26 11.40 -27.32
N VAL A 380 16.50 12.34 -26.74
CA VAL A 380 15.41 12.96 -27.49
C VAL A 380 16.03 13.38 -28.81
N ILE A 381 15.44 12.98 -29.95
CA ILE A 381 15.97 13.38 -31.26
C ILE A 381 16.15 14.90 -31.18
N PRO A 382 17.40 15.41 -31.29
CA PRO A 382 17.64 16.82 -31.14
C PRO A 382 16.74 17.55 -32.12
N ILE A 383 15.98 18.54 -31.66
CA ILE A 383 15.08 19.32 -32.53
C ILE A 383 15.89 19.87 -33.71
N GLU A 384 17.16 20.19 -33.48
CA GLU A 384 18.16 20.56 -34.49
C GLU A 384 18.30 19.53 -35.62
N LEU A 385 18.37 18.25 -35.30
CA LEU A 385 18.52 17.17 -36.28
C LEU A 385 17.21 16.96 -37.07
N LEU A 386 16.06 17.14 -36.42
CA LEU A 386 14.76 17.15 -37.08
C LEU A 386 14.66 18.33 -38.07
N ILE A 387 14.98 19.55 -37.62
CA ILE A 387 15.01 20.75 -38.46
C ILE A 387 16.00 20.59 -39.61
N LEU A 388 17.21 20.10 -39.33
CA LEU A 388 18.24 19.86 -40.35
C LEU A 388 17.76 18.85 -41.40
N SER A 389 17.12 17.76 -40.98
CA SER A 389 16.57 16.76 -41.89
C SER A 389 15.45 17.35 -42.77
N LEU A 390 14.57 18.17 -42.20
CA LEU A 390 13.50 18.84 -42.94
C LEU A 390 14.04 19.83 -43.97
N VAL A 391 15.03 20.64 -43.57
CA VAL A 391 15.70 21.58 -44.47
C VAL A 391 16.40 20.81 -45.60
N ALA A 392 17.12 19.74 -45.29
CA ALA A 392 17.77 18.89 -46.28
C ALA A 392 16.76 18.32 -47.29
N TYR A 393 15.59 17.87 -46.83
CA TYR A 393 14.51 17.37 -47.68
C TYR A 393 13.96 18.44 -48.64
N ILE A 394 13.69 19.65 -48.13
CA ILE A 394 13.20 20.78 -48.94
C ILE A 394 14.23 21.17 -50.01
N VAL A 395 15.51 21.22 -49.64
CA VAL A 395 16.60 21.54 -50.57
C VAL A 395 16.74 20.46 -51.64
N LEU A 396 16.57 19.19 -51.28
CA LEU A 396 16.69 18.07 -52.20
C LEU A 396 15.57 18.08 -53.25
N ILE A 397 14.33 18.39 -52.85
CA ILE A 397 13.16 18.40 -53.74
C ILE A 397 13.05 19.66 -54.59
N GLY A 398 13.39 20.83 -54.05
CA GLY A 398 13.27 22.08 -54.80
C GLY A 398 14.51 22.33 -55.67
N PRO A 399 15.55 22.95 -55.10
CA PRO A 399 16.80 23.22 -55.81
C PRO A 399 17.45 21.96 -56.40
N GLY A 400 17.56 20.88 -55.60
CA GLY A 400 18.25 19.66 -55.99
C GLY A 400 17.68 19.03 -57.26
N ASP A 401 16.37 18.78 -57.27
CA ASP A 401 15.65 18.26 -58.43
C ASP A 401 15.83 19.15 -59.68
N TYR A 402 15.68 20.47 -59.50
CA TYR A 402 15.81 21.43 -60.60
C TYR A 402 17.21 21.42 -61.24
N PHE A 403 18.26 21.41 -60.43
CA PHE A 403 19.64 21.43 -60.93
C PHE A 403 20.05 20.10 -61.56
N VAL A 404 19.73 18.98 -60.91
CA VAL A 404 20.07 17.64 -61.41
C VAL A 404 19.38 17.41 -62.76
N LEU A 405 18.06 17.59 -62.84
CA LEU A 405 17.33 17.38 -64.09
C LEU A 405 17.62 18.45 -65.14
N GLY A 406 17.95 19.67 -64.71
CA GLY A 406 18.41 20.75 -65.59
C GLY A 406 19.72 20.39 -66.29
N TRP A 407 20.66 19.79 -65.56
CA TRP A 407 21.93 19.34 -66.11
C TRP A 407 21.74 18.19 -67.11
N PHE A 408 20.88 17.22 -66.79
CA PHE A 408 20.56 16.12 -67.71
C PHE A 408 19.57 16.51 -68.84
N LYS A 409 19.11 17.77 -68.89
CA LYS A 409 18.03 18.24 -69.79
C LYS A 409 16.78 17.35 -69.75
N ALA A 410 16.55 16.70 -68.62
CA ALA A 410 15.61 15.60 -68.44
C ALA A 410 14.40 16.02 -67.58
N ARG A 411 13.95 17.28 -67.73
CA ARG A 411 12.92 17.90 -66.86
C ARG A 411 11.57 17.16 -66.85
N ARG A 412 11.27 16.33 -67.85
CA ARG A 412 10.05 15.51 -67.88
C ARG A 412 10.02 14.39 -66.83
N PHE A 413 11.16 14.05 -66.23
CA PHE A 413 11.29 12.95 -65.27
C PHE A 413 11.10 13.37 -63.80
N THR A 414 10.75 14.65 -63.53
CA THR A 414 10.41 15.15 -62.18
C THR A 414 9.38 14.28 -61.47
N TRP A 415 8.36 13.82 -62.21
CA TRP A 415 7.30 12.94 -61.72
C TRP A 415 7.80 11.59 -61.18
N ILE A 416 8.97 11.11 -61.60
CA ILE A 416 9.59 9.86 -61.12
C ILE A 416 10.65 10.16 -60.06
N LEU A 417 11.41 11.25 -60.20
CA LEU A 417 12.47 11.59 -59.24
C LEU A 417 11.89 11.96 -57.87
N PHE A 418 10.79 12.72 -57.85
CA PHE A 418 10.12 13.13 -56.62
C PHE A 418 9.71 11.96 -55.70
N PRO A 419 8.96 10.94 -56.15
CA PRO A 419 8.61 9.80 -55.30
C PRO A 419 9.83 8.97 -54.91
N LEU A 420 10.82 8.82 -55.79
CA LEU A 420 12.06 8.08 -55.47
C LEU A 420 12.84 8.76 -54.34
N VAL A 421 13.00 10.07 -54.42
CA VAL A 421 13.66 10.89 -53.38
C VAL A 421 12.90 10.80 -52.06
N THR A 422 11.57 10.87 -52.10
CA THR A 422 10.72 10.73 -50.91
C THR A 422 10.90 9.37 -50.23
N ILE A 423 10.93 8.28 -51.00
CA ILE A 423 11.15 6.92 -50.47
C ILE A 423 12.55 6.80 -49.86
N CYS A 424 13.59 7.25 -50.57
CA CYS A 424 14.96 7.22 -50.07
C CYS A 424 15.14 8.04 -48.78
N PHE A 425 14.55 9.23 -48.72
CA PHE A 425 14.60 10.08 -47.53
C PHE A 425 13.86 9.46 -46.35
N SER A 426 12.67 8.91 -46.60
CA SER A 426 11.88 8.20 -45.57
C SER A 426 12.65 7.01 -45.00
N TRP A 427 13.29 6.22 -45.86
CA TRP A 427 14.16 5.12 -45.46
C TRP A 427 15.36 5.60 -44.64
N GLY A 428 16.02 6.67 -45.09
CA GLY A 428 17.14 7.30 -44.37
C GLY A 428 16.75 7.79 -42.98
N MET A 429 15.59 8.43 -42.85
CA MET A 429 15.03 8.86 -41.56
C MET A 429 14.71 7.69 -40.65
N LEU A 430 14.19 6.59 -41.19
CA LEU A 430 13.92 5.38 -40.42
C LEU A 430 15.22 4.74 -39.89
N GLN A 431 16.28 4.72 -40.70
CA GLN A 431 17.60 4.24 -40.27
C GLN A 431 18.24 5.18 -39.23
N LEU A 432 18.16 6.49 -39.44
CA LEU A 432 18.65 7.50 -38.52
C LEU A 432 17.94 7.42 -37.17
N THR A 433 16.62 7.23 -37.19
CA THR A 433 15.81 7.04 -35.98
C THR A 433 16.21 5.76 -35.24
N ASN A 434 16.37 4.63 -35.96
CA ASN A 434 16.83 3.39 -35.35
C ASN A 434 18.24 3.51 -34.73
N TYR A 435 19.14 4.25 -35.41
CA TYR A 435 20.50 4.49 -34.94
C TYR A 435 20.54 5.39 -33.70
N VAL A 436 19.75 6.47 -33.69
CA VAL A 436 19.72 7.46 -32.60
C VAL A 436 18.92 6.96 -31.40
N MET A 437 17.75 6.35 -31.60
CA MET A 437 16.89 5.90 -30.50
C MET A 437 17.42 4.67 -29.79
N GLY A 438 18.24 3.84 -30.46
CA GLY A 438 18.81 2.63 -29.89
C GLY A 438 17.75 1.56 -29.60
N THR A 439 17.88 0.39 -30.20
CA THR A 439 16.90 -0.71 -30.08
C THR A 439 16.90 -1.44 -28.74
N ASN A 440 17.56 -0.91 -27.72
CA ASN A 440 17.75 -1.63 -26.47
C ASN A 440 16.78 -1.10 -25.42
N ASN A 441 15.86 -1.96 -24.98
CA ASN A 441 15.15 -1.78 -23.71
C ASN A 441 16.19 -1.54 -22.61
N ARG A 442 16.30 -0.31 -22.13
CA ARG A 442 17.22 0.05 -21.05
C ARG A 442 16.43 0.12 -19.77
N ILE A 443 16.79 -0.76 -18.84
CA ILE A 443 16.31 -0.72 -17.46
C ILE A 443 17.33 0.10 -16.67
N SER A 444 16.94 1.27 -16.19
CA SER A 444 17.74 2.00 -15.22
C SER A 444 17.31 1.57 -13.83
N ARG A 445 18.29 1.24 -12.97
CA ARG A 445 18.04 0.77 -11.61
C ARG A 445 18.82 1.60 -10.61
N ILE A 446 18.14 2.08 -9.57
CA ILE A 446 18.74 2.70 -8.39
C ILE A 446 18.37 1.86 -7.18
N ARG A 447 19.41 1.46 -6.44
CA ARG A 447 19.25 0.71 -5.20
C ARG A 447 19.61 1.60 -4.03
N ILE A 448 18.64 1.88 -3.17
CA ILE A 448 18.83 2.61 -1.93
C ILE A 448 18.96 1.58 -0.82
N VAL A 449 20.13 1.51 -0.19
CA VAL A 449 20.44 0.58 0.89
C VAL A 449 20.58 1.37 2.17
N ASP A 450 19.72 1.08 3.14
CA ASP A 450 19.85 1.60 4.50
C ASP A 450 20.70 0.62 5.31
N LEU A 451 21.74 1.14 5.95
CA LEU A 451 22.68 0.36 6.77
C LEU A 451 22.49 0.69 8.25
N ASP A 452 22.71 -0.30 9.11
CA ASP A 452 22.87 -0.04 10.54
C ASP A 452 24.26 0.51 10.87
N ARG A 453 24.51 0.76 12.16
CA ARG A 453 25.81 1.25 12.66
C ARG A 453 26.96 0.26 12.43
N GLU A 454 26.65 -1.02 12.25
CA GLU A 454 27.61 -2.09 12.00
C GLU A 454 27.81 -2.34 10.49
N GLY A 455 27.11 -1.60 9.62
CA GLY A 455 27.17 -1.74 8.17
C GLY A 455 26.32 -2.88 7.62
N LYS A 456 25.44 -3.49 8.43
CA LYS A 456 24.48 -4.51 7.98
C LYS A 456 23.32 -3.83 7.27
N VAL A 457 22.88 -4.44 6.18
CA VAL A 457 21.71 -3.98 5.42
C VAL A 457 20.44 -4.16 6.26
N LEU A 458 19.74 -3.05 6.52
CA LEU A 458 18.46 -3.00 7.22
C LEU A 458 17.28 -2.99 6.26
N ARG A 459 17.39 -2.20 5.19
CA ARG A 459 16.35 -2.05 4.16
C ARG A 459 17.01 -1.82 2.81
N GLU A 460 16.43 -2.42 1.78
CA GLU A 460 16.82 -2.18 0.38
C GLU A 460 15.57 -1.76 -0.40
N ASN A 461 15.63 -0.62 -1.07
CA ASN A 461 14.60 -0.18 -2.01
C ASN A 461 15.21 -0.21 -3.42
N ASP A 462 14.66 -1.05 -4.28
CA ASP A 462 15.03 -1.12 -5.69
C ASP A 462 14.02 -0.32 -6.51
N LEU A 463 14.49 0.80 -7.05
CA LEU A 463 13.72 1.65 -7.97
C LEU A 463 14.20 1.35 -9.38
N SER A 464 13.32 0.78 -10.19
CA SER A 464 13.62 0.43 -11.58
C SER A 464 12.71 1.21 -12.53
N LEU A 465 13.30 1.91 -13.49
CA LEU A 465 12.57 2.56 -14.59
C LEU A 465 12.56 1.60 -15.78
N LEU A 466 11.37 1.07 -16.08
CA LEU A 466 11.13 0.24 -17.27
C LEU A 466 10.70 1.14 -18.42
N MET A 467 11.52 1.18 -19.47
CA MET A 467 11.16 1.83 -20.72
C MET A 467 10.91 0.76 -21.78
N PHE A 468 9.65 0.63 -22.15
CA PHE A 468 9.24 -0.26 -23.23
C PHE A 468 9.43 0.47 -24.55
N SER A 469 10.35 0.01 -25.39
CA SER A 469 10.29 0.32 -26.82
C SER A 469 9.30 -0.65 -27.47
N THR A 470 8.40 -0.14 -28.31
CA THR A 470 7.45 -1.00 -29.03
C THR A 470 8.25 -2.06 -29.80
N PRO A 471 8.06 -3.36 -29.54
CA PRO A 471 8.84 -4.38 -30.22
C PRO A 471 8.57 -4.31 -31.72
N LYS A 472 9.64 -4.37 -32.54
CA LYS A 472 9.50 -4.57 -33.99
C LYS A 472 8.74 -5.89 -34.20
N ARG A 473 7.56 -5.80 -34.81
CA ARG A 473 6.83 -6.96 -35.35
C ARG A 473 7.52 -7.48 -36.59
#